data_AF-A0A4Q3A707-F1
#
_entry.id   AF-A0A4Q3A707-F1
#
_cell.length_a   1.000
_cell.length_b   1.000
_cell.length_c   1.000
_cell.angle_alpha   90.00
_cell.angle_beta   90.00
_cell.angle_gamma   90.00
#
_symmetry.space_group_name_H-M   'P 1'
#
loop_
_entity.id
_entity.type
_entity.pdbx_description
1 polymer ?
#
loop_
_entity_poly.entity_id
_entity_poly.type
_entity_poly.pdbx_seq_one_letter_code
_entity_poly.pdbx_strand_id
1 'polypeptide(L)'
;MASINSNFLKLKAGYLFPEIARRVKAFSDANPDKSAKIIRCGIGDVTEPLPAAVRAAMHEAIDEMGVRETFKGYGPEQGYEFLRQAIVDNQFANLGISADEVF
;
A
#
# COMPACT_ATOMS: atom_id res chain seq x y z
N MET A 1 27.97 -6.84 23.06
CA MET A 1 26.52 -6.54 23.01
C MET A 1 26.21 -5.97 21.64
N ALA A 2 25.06 -6.32 21.05
CA ALA A 2 24.62 -5.67 19.82
C ALA A 2 24.31 -4.19 20.11
N SER A 3 24.81 -3.30 19.26
CA SER A 3 24.54 -1.86 19.33
C SER A 3 23.35 -1.50 18.45
N ILE A 4 22.51 -0.57 18.91
CA ILE A 4 21.40 -0.05 18.11
C ILE A 4 21.90 0.85 16.97
N ASN A 5 21.10 0.99 15.91
CA ASN A 5 21.40 1.92 14.82
C ASN A 5 21.22 3.38 15.28
N SER A 6 22.34 4.09 15.48
CA SER A 6 22.34 5.47 15.99
C SER A 6 21.65 6.48 15.09
N ASN A 7 21.37 6.16 13.81
CA ASN A 7 20.61 7.04 12.94
C ASN A 7 19.15 7.24 13.41
N PHE A 8 18.56 6.27 14.12
CA PHE A 8 17.23 6.44 14.70
C PHE A 8 17.20 7.54 15.76
N LEU A 9 18.31 7.76 16.48
CA LEU A 9 18.43 8.82 17.48
C LEU A 9 18.51 10.22 16.84
N LYS A 10 18.77 10.31 15.53
CA LYS A 10 18.79 11.57 14.77
C LYS A 10 17.39 11.99 14.32
N LEU A 11 16.39 11.10 14.37
CA LEU A 11 15.02 11.41 13.99
C LEU A 11 14.42 12.39 15.01
N LYS A 12 13.93 13.54 14.53
CA LYS A 12 13.43 14.62 15.39
C LYS A 12 12.08 14.30 16.05
N ALA A 13 11.32 13.40 15.45
CA ALA A 13 10.00 13.00 15.92
C ALA A 13 9.68 11.59 15.41
N GLY A 14 8.61 11.01 15.98
CA GLY A 14 7.98 9.82 15.41
C GLY A 14 7.28 10.12 14.09
N TYR A 15 6.77 9.08 13.46
CA TYR A 15 6.01 9.19 12.22
C TYR A 15 4.74 10.05 12.43
N LEU A 16 4.42 10.91 11.46
CA LEU A 16 3.40 11.94 11.59
C LEU A 16 2.00 11.37 11.85
N PHE A 17 1.59 10.34 11.12
CA PHE A 17 0.24 9.79 11.20
C PHE A 17 -0.08 9.10 12.55
N PRO A 18 0.83 8.31 13.15
CA PRO A 18 0.68 7.85 14.52
C PRO A 18 0.53 8.97 15.54
N GLU A 19 1.26 10.08 15.38
CA GLU A 19 1.14 11.24 16.28
C GLU A 19 -0.23 11.94 16.12
N ILE A 20 -0.74 12.07 14.88
CA ILE A 20 -2.10 12.56 14.63
C ILE A 20 -3.13 11.64 15.30
N ALA A 21 -3.01 10.32 15.13
CA ALA A 21 -3.91 9.36 15.74
C ALA A 21 -3.90 9.46 17.28
N ARG A 22 -2.70 9.62 17.88
CA ARG A 22 -2.54 9.82 19.33
C ARG A 22 -3.26 11.08 19.81
N ARG A 23 -3.13 12.20 19.09
CA ARG A 23 -3.80 13.46 19.44
C ARG A 23 -5.31 13.39 19.27
N VAL A 24 -5.79 12.78 18.18
CA VAL A 24 -7.23 12.55 17.96
C VAL A 24 -7.80 11.68 19.07
N LYS A 25 -7.09 10.63 19.49
CA LYS A 25 -7.50 9.80 20.62
C LYS A 25 -7.56 10.60 21.91
N ALA A 26 -6.50 11.34 22.26
CA ALA A 26 -6.46 12.14 23.48
C ALA A 26 -7.59 13.19 23.52
N PHE A 27 -7.89 13.84 22.39
CA PHE A 27 -9.02 14.75 22.27
C PHE A 27 -10.36 14.03 22.44
N SER A 28 -10.53 12.85 21.83
CA SER A 28 -11.75 12.06 21.90
C SER A 28 -12.04 11.57 23.33
N ASP A 29 -11.01 11.09 24.03
CA ASP A 29 -11.09 10.65 25.42
C ASP A 29 -11.45 11.82 26.35
N ALA A 30 -10.92 13.01 26.09
CA ALA A 30 -11.18 14.23 26.88
C ALA A 30 -12.52 14.91 26.54
N ASN A 31 -13.13 14.61 25.38
CA ASN A 31 -14.39 15.21 24.93
C ASN A 31 -15.36 14.12 24.42
N PRO A 32 -15.88 13.23 25.29
CA PRO A 32 -16.70 12.09 24.86
C PRO A 32 -17.96 12.51 24.09
N ASP A 33 -18.58 13.63 24.46
CA ASP A 33 -19.77 14.23 23.82
C ASP A 33 -19.51 14.72 22.38
N LYS A 34 -18.28 15.17 22.09
CA LYS A 34 -17.86 15.66 20.77
C LYS A 34 -17.20 14.58 19.92
N SER A 35 -16.70 13.50 20.54
CA SER A 35 -15.98 12.43 19.86
C SER A 35 -16.75 11.83 18.68
N ALA A 36 -18.07 11.63 18.83
CA ALA A 36 -18.96 11.11 17.81
C ALA A 36 -19.13 12.04 16.59
N LYS A 37 -18.75 13.32 16.70
CA LYS A 37 -18.87 14.33 15.65
C LYS A 37 -17.55 14.63 14.93
N ILE A 38 -16.47 13.92 15.26
CA ILE A 38 -15.17 14.13 14.61
C ILE A 38 -15.24 13.61 13.17
N ILE A 39 -15.07 14.52 12.20
CA ILE A 39 -14.89 14.19 10.79
C ILE A 39 -13.40 14.04 10.51
N ARG A 40 -12.98 12.86 10.07
CA ARG A 40 -11.56 12.50 9.90
C ARG A 40 -11.11 12.76 8.46
N CYS A 41 -10.67 13.97 8.16
CA CYS A 41 -10.06 14.34 6.86
C CYS A 41 -8.51 14.30 6.90
N GLY A 42 -7.94 13.40 7.72
CA GLY A 42 -6.50 13.34 8.03
C GLY A 42 -5.73 12.30 7.22
N ILE A 43 -5.57 11.10 7.77
CA ILE A 43 -4.68 10.03 7.26
C ILE A 43 -5.14 9.49 5.88
N GLY A 44 -6.40 9.71 5.50
CA GLY A 44 -6.90 9.37 4.16
C GLY A 44 -6.98 7.87 3.90
N ASP A 45 -7.44 7.10 4.89
CA ASP A 45 -7.71 5.67 4.68
C ASP A 45 -8.87 5.49 3.68
N VAL A 46 -8.81 4.43 2.87
CA VAL A 46 -9.78 4.21 1.79
C VAL A 46 -11.10 3.68 2.31
N THR A 47 -12.22 4.21 1.82
CA THR A 47 -13.56 3.85 2.30
C THR A 47 -14.35 2.97 1.32
N GLU A 48 -13.93 2.91 0.05
CA GLU A 48 -14.65 2.17 -0.99
C GLU A 48 -14.07 0.76 -1.19
N PRO A 49 -14.92 -0.23 -1.53
CA PRO A 49 -14.46 -1.59 -1.78
C PRO A 49 -13.69 -1.70 -3.09
N LEU A 50 -12.89 -2.75 -3.22
CA LEU A 50 -12.16 -3.04 -4.46
C LEU A 50 -13.13 -3.26 -5.64
N PRO A 51 -12.83 -2.72 -6.84
CA PRO A 51 -13.64 -2.91 -8.03
C PRO A 51 -13.83 -4.39 -8.40
N ALA A 52 -14.99 -4.74 -8.96
CA ALA A 52 -15.33 -6.12 -9.30
C ALA A 52 -14.31 -6.80 -10.23
N ALA A 53 -13.81 -6.08 -11.24
CA ALA A 53 -12.80 -6.60 -12.17
C ALA A 53 -11.50 -7.00 -11.46
N VAL A 54 -11.04 -6.18 -10.51
CA VAL A 54 -9.84 -6.46 -9.72
C VAL A 54 -10.05 -7.69 -8.84
N ARG A 55 -11.21 -7.79 -8.18
CA ARG A 55 -11.52 -8.94 -7.32
C ARG A 55 -11.56 -10.24 -8.13
N ALA A 56 -12.20 -10.24 -9.30
CA ALA A 56 -12.29 -11.42 -10.15
C ALA A 56 -10.89 -11.90 -10.58
N ALA A 57 -10.04 -11.01 -11.08
CA ALA A 57 -8.67 -11.35 -11.48
C ALA A 57 -7.81 -11.88 -10.32
N MET A 58 -7.98 -11.31 -9.12
CA MET A 58 -7.28 -11.79 -7.91
C MET A 58 -7.75 -13.17 -7.48
N HIS A 59 -9.05 -13.48 -7.60
CA HIS A 59 -9.55 -14.83 -7.34
C HIS A 59 -8.99 -15.84 -8.33
N GLU A 60 -8.99 -15.53 -9.63
CA GLU A 60 -8.41 -16.39 -10.66
C GLU A 60 -6.92 -16.65 -10.41
N ALA A 61 -6.15 -15.64 -9.99
CA ALA A 61 -4.75 -15.82 -9.64
C ALA A 61 -4.54 -16.74 -8.44
N ILE A 62 -5.42 -16.69 -7.43
CA ILE A 62 -5.38 -17.60 -6.29
C ILE A 62 -5.69 -19.03 -6.74
N ASP A 63 -6.68 -19.21 -7.60
CA ASP A 63 -7.06 -20.53 -8.14
C ASP A 63 -5.94 -21.12 -9.03
N GLU A 64 -5.28 -20.29 -9.86
CA GLU A 64 -4.10 -20.69 -10.66
C GLU A 64 -2.98 -21.24 -9.77
N MET A 65 -2.75 -20.62 -8.60
CA MET A 65 -1.74 -21.04 -7.64
C MET A 65 -2.14 -22.31 -6.85
N GLY A 66 -3.42 -22.69 -6.87
CA GLY A 66 -3.91 -23.92 -6.25
C GLY A 66 -3.63 -25.18 -7.07
N VAL A 67 -3.27 -25.03 -8.35
CA VAL A 67 -3.02 -26.14 -9.29
C VAL A 67 -1.52 -26.35 -9.45
N ARG A 68 -1.05 -27.58 -9.23
CA ARG A 68 0.38 -27.91 -9.20
C ARG A 68 1.08 -27.58 -10.53
N GLU A 69 0.39 -27.77 -11.64
CA GLU A 69 0.89 -27.60 -13.00
C GLU A 69 1.10 -26.12 -13.35
N THR A 70 0.32 -25.22 -12.76
CA THR A 70 0.35 -23.76 -13.02
C THR A 70 0.95 -22.95 -11.87
N PHE A 71 1.26 -23.59 -10.74
CA PHE A 71 1.89 -22.97 -9.60
C PHE A 71 3.19 -22.26 -9.97
N LYS A 72 3.34 -21.02 -9.49
CA LYS A 72 4.54 -20.18 -9.73
C LYS A 72 5.33 -20.02 -8.44
N GLY A 73 6.64 -20.27 -8.51
CA GLY A 73 7.56 -20.02 -7.39
C GLY A 73 7.95 -18.55 -7.28
N TYR A 74 9.23 -18.28 -7.05
CA TYR A 74 9.73 -16.91 -7.14
C TYR A 74 9.46 -16.32 -8.53
N GLY A 75 8.71 -15.22 -8.56
CA GLY A 75 8.55 -14.41 -9.75
C GLY A 75 9.79 -13.54 -10.02
N PRO A 76 9.81 -12.83 -11.15
CA PRO A 76 10.83 -11.82 -11.41
C PRO A 76 10.77 -10.72 -10.35
N GLU A 77 11.92 -10.34 -9.79
CA GLU A 77 12.03 -9.36 -8.69
C GLU A 77 11.48 -7.98 -9.05
N GLN A 78 11.59 -7.61 -10.34
CA GLN A 78 11.07 -6.35 -10.89
C GLN A 78 9.57 -6.41 -11.24
N GLY A 79 8.93 -7.57 -11.10
CA GLY A 79 7.53 -7.79 -11.45
C GLY A 79 7.30 -8.45 -12.82
N TYR A 80 6.14 -9.09 -12.95
CA TYR A 80 5.79 -9.82 -14.17
C TYR A 80 5.69 -8.90 -15.38
N GLU A 81 6.23 -9.37 -16.51
CA GLU A 81 6.28 -8.62 -17.77
C GLU A 81 4.89 -8.13 -18.23
N PHE A 82 3.85 -8.96 -18.10
CA PHE A 82 2.49 -8.57 -18.50
C PHE A 82 2.00 -7.31 -17.75
N LEU A 83 2.40 -7.15 -16.47
CA LEU A 83 2.00 -6.00 -15.67
C LEU A 83 2.87 -4.78 -16.01
N ARG A 84 4.19 -4.97 -16.13
CA ARG A 84 5.11 -3.90 -16.52
C ARG A 84 4.73 -3.32 -17.88
N GLN A 85 4.44 -4.17 -18.85
CA GLN A 85 3.99 -3.76 -20.18
C GLN A 85 2.63 -3.03 -20.12
N ALA A 86 1.67 -3.55 -19.35
CA ALA A 86 0.38 -2.87 -19.18
C ALA A 86 0.53 -1.47 -18.56
N ILE A 87 1.47 -1.28 -17.61
CA ILE A 87 1.78 0.03 -17.04
C ILE A 87 2.32 0.97 -18.12
N VAL A 88 3.31 0.53 -18.91
CA VAL A 88 3.87 1.34 -19.99
C VAL A 88 2.80 1.75 -21.00
N ASP A 89 2.02 0.78 -21.48
CA ASP A 89 1.03 1.01 -22.53
C ASP A 89 -0.09 1.94 -22.09
N ASN A 90 -0.46 1.92 -20.81
CA ASN A 90 -1.62 2.68 -20.32
C ASN A 90 -1.26 3.98 -19.60
N GLN A 91 -0.06 4.08 -19.01
CA GLN A 91 0.35 5.24 -18.20
C GLN A 91 1.51 6.03 -18.81
N PHE A 92 2.31 5.41 -19.68
CA PHE A 92 3.52 6.02 -20.26
C PHE A 92 3.57 5.96 -21.79
N ALA A 93 2.44 5.70 -22.46
CA ALA A 93 2.37 5.61 -23.90
C ALA A 93 2.97 6.85 -24.58
N ASN A 94 3.80 6.61 -25.60
CA ASN A 94 4.49 7.65 -26.38
C ASN A 94 5.55 8.47 -25.61
N LEU A 95 5.90 8.08 -24.38
CA LEU A 95 6.96 8.74 -23.60
C LEU A 95 8.34 8.07 -23.77
N GLY A 96 8.44 7.06 -24.64
CA GLY A 96 9.69 6.33 -24.88
C GLY A 96 10.15 5.45 -23.72
N ILE A 97 9.26 5.20 -22.75
CA ILE A 97 9.50 4.32 -21.60
C ILE A 97 9.26 2.87 -22.02
N SER A 98 10.17 1.99 -21.65
CA SER A 98 10.12 0.55 -21.86
C SER A 98 9.70 -0.19 -20.58
N ALA A 99 9.21 -1.42 -20.73
CA ALA A 99 8.78 -2.22 -19.58
C ALA A 99 9.92 -2.51 -18.59
N ASP A 100 11.17 -2.53 -19.06
CA ASP A 100 12.36 -2.79 -18.23
C ASP A 100 12.77 -1.59 -17.37
N GLU A 101 12.14 -0.43 -17.58
CA GLU A 101 12.28 0.76 -16.75
C GLU A 101 11.20 0.85 -15.65
N VAL A 102 10.30 -0.14 -15.57
CA VAL A 102 9.28 -0.24 -14.52
C VAL A 102 9.77 -1.22 -13.44
N PHE A 103 10.07 -0.70 -12.24
CA PHE A 103 10.61 -1.44 -11.10
C PHE A 103 10.02 -0.98 -9.75
#